data_AF-A0AAU6II91-F1
#
_entry.id   AF-A0AAU6II91-F1
#
_cell.length_a   1.000
_cell.length_b   1.000
_cell.length_c   1.000
_cell.angle_alpha   90.00
_cell.angle_beta   90.00
_cell.angle_gamma   90.00
#
_symmetry.space_group_name_H-M   'P 1'
#
loop_
_entity.id
_entity.type
_entity.pdbx_description
1 polymer ?
#
loop_
_entity_poly.entity_id
_entity_poly.type
_entity_poly.pdbx_seq_one_letter_code
_entity_poly.pdbx_strand_id
1 'polypeptide(L)'
;MPVWAIDFTRGRLTLGDIDHPLDAFTQQAAVDYIHLRHQRWPHTRNPHLFISSQTAHTRAPVTIGWMQPLLRGLPVTAQQLREDRILEEAAVTGADPQHLCAVFNITPETGLRYTRFFHPDPTDSDDVSGCNMETS
;
A
#
# COMPACT_ATOMS: atom_id res chain seq x y z
N MET A 1 -12.64 -8.09 1.94
CA MET A 1 -11.45 -8.92 2.21
C MET A 1 -11.79 -9.97 3.27
N PRO A 2 -11.76 -11.27 2.95
CA PRO A 2 -11.95 -12.34 3.93
C PRO A 2 -10.68 -12.60 4.76
N VAL A 3 -10.80 -13.12 5.98
CA VAL A 3 -9.66 -13.44 6.87
C VAL A 3 -8.75 -14.48 6.25
N TRP A 4 -9.31 -15.48 5.55
CA TRP A 4 -8.53 -16.55 4.92
C TRP A 4 -7.57 -16.06 3.84
N ALA A 5 -7.78 -14.85 3.30
CA ALA A 5 -6.89 -14.27 2.31
C ALA A 5 -5.50 -13.93 2.89
N ILE A 6 -5.34 -13.86 4.22
CA ILE A 6 -4.06 -13.57 4.84
C ILE A 6 -3.43 -14.87 5.36
N ASP A 7 -2.25 -15.19 4.85
CA ASP A 7 -1.34 -16.16 5.44
C ASP A 7 -0.48 -15.45 6.49
N PHE A 8 -0.91 -15.51 7.75
CA PHE A 8 -0.20 -14.90 8.88
C PHE A 8 1.15 -15.57 9.18
N THR A 9 1.39 -16.79 8.69
CA THR A 9 2.66 -17.50 8.92
C THR A 9 3.69 -17.09 7.88
N ARG A 10 3.27 -17.01 6.61
CA ARG A 10 4.13 -16.61 5.50
C ARG A 10 4.17 -15.10 5.27
N GLY A 11 3.32 -14.33 5.95
CA GLY A 11 3.21 -12.89 5.74
C GLY A 11 2.78 -12.57 4.32
N ARG A 12 1.70 -13.19 3.82
CA ARG A 12 1.20 -12.95 2.45
C ARG A 12 -0.29 -12.70 2.44
N LEU A 13 -0.73 -11.85 1.53
CA LEU A 13 -2.13 -11.61 1.20
C LEU A 13 -2.42 -12.20 -0.19
N THR A 14 -3.23 -13.25 -0.23
CA THR A 14 -3.67 -13.94 -1.45
C THR A 14 -5.19 -13.82 -1.62
N LEU A 15 -5.64 -13.10 -2.64
CA LEU A 15 -7.06 -12.93 -2.96
C LEU A 15 -7.29 -12.84 -4.47
N GLY A 16 -7.77 -13.93 -5.08
CA GLY A 16 -7.89 -14.00 -6.53
C GLY A 16 -6.51 -13.88 -7.17
N ASP A 17 -6.33 -12.91 -8.08
CA ASP A 17 -5.05 -12.63 -8.73
C ASP A 17 -4.13 -11.73 -7.88
N ILE A 18 -4.58 -11.29 -6.70
CA ILE A 18 -3.76 -10.50 -5.78
C ILE A 18 -2.91 -11.46 -4.98
N ASP A 19 -1.59 -11.36 -5.12
CA ASP A 19 -0.60 -12.01 -4.25
C ASP A 19 0.42 -10.97 -3.82
N HIS A 20 0.32 -10.54 -2.56
CA HIS A 20 1.06 -9.41 -2.02
C HIS A 20 1.81 -9.81 -0.74
N PRO A 21 3.14 -9.62 -0.68
CA PRO A 21 3.89 -9.82 0.56
C PRO A 21 3.49 -8.76 1.60
N LEU A 22 3.29 -9.18 2.84
CA LEU A 22 3.11 -8.30 3.98
C LEU A 22 4.47 -8.08 4.63
N ASP A 23 4.83 -6.82 4.85
CA ASP A 23 6.01 -6.50 5.66
C ASP A 23 5.81 -6.98 7.11
N ALA A 24 6.91 -7.12 7.85
CA ALA A 24 6.88 -7.66 9.21
C ALA A 24 6.00 -6.84 10.17
N PHE A 25 5.94 -5.51 10.00
CA PHE A 25 5.10 -4.65 10.80
C PHE A 25 3.61 -4.87 10.48
N THR A 26 3.24 -4.91 9.21
CA THR A 26 1.87 -5.19 8.78
C THR A 26 1.43 -6.60 9.17
N GLN A 27 2.32 -7.59 9.06
CA GLN A 27 2.07 -8.97 9.52
C GLN A 27 1.76 -9.00 11.01
N GLN A 28 2.60 -8.37 11.84
CA GLN A 28 2.40 -8.31 13.29
C GLN A 28 1.11 -7.57 13.65
N ALA A 29 0.87 -6.41 13.03
CA ALA A 29 -0.36 -5.65 13.25
C ALA A 29 -1.62 -6.45 12.88
N ALA A 30 -1.55 -7.25 11.82
CA ALA A 30 -2.66 -8.13 11.42
C ALA A 30 -2.88 -9.24 12.45
N VAL A 31 -1.82 -9.86 12.99
CA VAL A 31 -1.91 -10.85 14.08
C VAL A 31 -2.54 -10.23 15.33
N ASP A 32 -2.03 -9.08 15.78
CA ASP A 32 -2.52 -8.37 16.97
C ASP A 32 -4.00 -7.99 16.81
N TYR A 33 -4.39 -7.53 15.62
CA TYR A 33 -5.77 -7.22 15.31
C TYR A 33 -6.68 -8.45 15.38
N ILE A 34 -6.24 -9.61 14.89
CA ILE A 34 -7.01 -10.87 15.00
C ILE A 34 -7.21 -11.26 16.47
N HIS A 35 -6.17 -11.13 17.30
CA HIS A 35 -6.31 -11.37 18.74
C HIS A 35 -7.34 -10.44 19.40
N LEU A 36 -7.23 -9.13 19.13
CA LEU A 36 -8.19 -8.13 19.63
C LEU A 36 -9.62 -8.43 19.17
N ARG A 37 -9.78 -8.81 17.91
CA ARG A 37 -11.07 -9.17 17.29
C ARG A 37 -11.69 -10.36 18.00
N HIS A 38 -10.92 -11.42 18.26
CA HIS A 38 -11.41 -12.61 18.96
C HIS A 38 -11.77 -12.33 20.42
N GLN A 39 -11.00 -11.48 21.10
CA GLN A 39 -11.32 -11.08 22.48
C GLN A 39 -12.59 -10.24 22.56
N ARG A 40 -12.78 -9.30 21.63
CA ARG A 40 -13.93 -8.39 21.65
C ARG A 40 -15.22 -9.03 21.14
N TRP A 41 -15.12 -9.92 20.15
CA TRP A 41 -16.26 -10.60 19.53
C TRP A 41 -16.01 -12.10 19.38
N PRO A 42 -16.00 -12.87 20.48
CA PRO A 42 -15.62 -14.29 20.47
C PRO A 42 -16.55 -15.17 19.61
N HIS A 43 -17.81 -14.76 19.44
CA HIS A 43 -18.82 -15.51 18.68
C HIS A 43 -19.14 -14.90 17.31
N THR A 44 -18.30 -13.99 16.79
CA THR A 44 -18.55 -13.43 15.46
C THR A 44 -18.45 -14.50 14.38
N ARG A 45 -19.48 -14.57 13.53
CA ARG A 45 -19.50 -15.45 12.34
C ARG A 45 -19.13 -14.70 11.06
N ASN A 46 -18.65 -13.46 11.20
CA ASN A 46 -18.27 -12.65 10.07
C ASN A 46 -16.93 -13.18 9.49
N PRO A 47 -16.85 -13.51 8.19
CA PRO A 47 -15.61 -14.02 7.59
C PRO A 47 -14.64 -12.92 7.18
N HIS A 48 -15.02 -11.65 7.29
CA HIS A 48 -14.20 -10.52 6.86
C HIS A 48 -13.13 -10.17 7.90
N LEU A 49 -11.97 -9.73 7.38
CA LEU A 49 -10.84 -9.29 8.19
C LEU A 49 -11.28 -8.15 9.11
N PHE A 50 -11.59 -7.01 8.52
CA PHE A 50 -12.08 -5.86 9.28
C PHE A 50 -13.56 -5.99 9.62
N ILE A 51 -13.85 -5.83 10.91
CA ILE A 51 -15.21 -5.79 11.45
C ILE A 51 -15.41 -4.56 12.35
N SER A 52 -16.63 -4.03 12.35
CA SER A 52 -17.09 -2.98 13.26
C SER A 52 -18.06 -3.58 14.28
N SER A 53 -18.43 -2.82 15.32
CA SER A 53 -19.48 -3.24 16.26
C SER A 53 -20.80 -3.60 15.56
N GLN A 54 -21.11 -2.92 14.46
CA GLN A 54 -22.31 -3.16 13.66
C GLN A 54 -22.18 -4.44 12.80
N THR A 55 -21.03 -4.65 12.15
CA THR A 55 -20.83 -5.82 11.27
C THR A 55 -20.41 -7.08 12.01
N ALA A 56 -20.00 -6.99 13.28
CA ALA A 56 -19.61 -8.14 14.09
C ALA A 56 -20.71 -9.20 14.25
N HIS A 57 -21.98 -8.77 14.26
CA HIS A 57 -23.15 -9.65 14.37
C HIS A 57 -23.74 -10.05 13.00
N THR A 58 -23.17 -9.56 11.91
CA THR A 58 -23.60 -9.88 10.55
C THR A 58 -22.53 -10.66 9.80
N ARG A 59 -22.81 -11.03 8.55
CA ARG A 59 -21.80 -11.57 7.62
C ARG A 59 -21.40 -10.55 6.55
N ALA A 60 -21.82 -9.30 6.71
CA ALA A 60 -21.54 -8.26 5.74
C ALA A 60 -20.13 -7.67 5.97
N PRO A 61 -19.43 -7.25 4.91
CA PRO A 61 -18.18 -6.52 5.06
C PRO A 61 -18.44 -5.13 5.65
N VAL A 62 -17.40 -4.54 6.26
CA VAL A 62 -17.42 -3.10 6.56
C VAL A 62 -17.47 -2.29 5.27
N THR A 63 -18.13 -1.13 5.32
CA THR A 63 -18.15 -0.19 4.18
C THR A 63 -16.82 0.53 4.07
N ILE A 64 -16.46 1.00 2.87
CA ILE A 64 -15.23 1.79 2.67
C ILE A 64 -15.23 3.04 3.56
N GLY A 65 -16.40 3.67 3.74
CA GLY A 65 -16.58 4.82 4.62
C GLY A 65 -16.26 4.56 6.10
N TRP A 66 -16.22 3.30 6.55
CA TRP A 66 -15.83 2.96 7.92
C TRP A 66 -14.36 3.29 8.21
N MET A 67 -13.48 3.25 7.20
CA MET A 67 -12.06 3.56 7.37
C MET A 67 -11.77 5.07 7.32
N GLN A 68 -12.62 5.86 6.66
CA GLN A 68 -12.37 7.30 6.51
C GLN A 68 -12.18 8.02 7.85
N PRO A 69 -13.01 7.80 8.91
CA PRO A 69 -12.79 8.40 10.21
C PRO A 69 -11.45 8.04 10.87
N LEU A 70 -10.86 6.87 10.56
CA LEU A 70 -9.56 6.47 11.11
C LEU A 70 -8.40 7.31 10.56
N LEU A 71 -8.58 7.84 9.34
CA LEU A 71 -7.62 8.70 8.67
C LEU A 71 -7.92 10.19 8.90
N ARG A 72 -9.14 10.53 9.36
CA ARG A 72 -9.51 11.91 9.67
C ARG A 72 -8.71 12.41 10.87
N GLY A 73 -8.00 13.51 10.68
CA GLY A 73 -7.16 14.15 11.71
C GLY A 73 -5.67 13.82 11.58
N LEU A 74 -5.29 12.92 10.67
CA LEU A 74 -3.89 12.81 10.26
C LEU A 74 -3.54 13.94 9.29
N PRO A 75 -2.32 14.50 9.36
CA PRO A 75 -1.85 15.52 8.42
C PRO A 75 -1.62 14.96 7.00
N VAL A 76 -1.80 13.66 6.81
CA VAL A 76 -1.52 12.92 5.58
C VAL A 76 -2.71 12.05 5.19
N THR A 77 -2.94 11.95 3.89
CA THR A 77 -3.95 11.07 3.31
C THR A 77 -3.39 9.66 3.14
N ALA A 78 -4.28 8.65 3.06
CA ALA A 78 -3.85 7.28 2.74
C ALA A 78 -3.12 7.18 1.39
N GLN A 79 -3.47 8.05 0.43
CA GLN A 79 -2.78 8.12 -0.85
C GLN A 79 -1.35 8.64 -0.68
N GLN A 80 -1.15 9.71 0.09
CA GLN A 80 0.20 10.23 0.38
C GLN A 80 1.06 9.22 1.12
N LEU A 81 0.50 8.54 2.13
CA LEU A 81 1.21 7.44 2.82
C LEU A 81 1.60 6.31 1.87
N ARG A 82 0.73 5.99 0.91
CA ARG A 82 1.02 5.00 -0.13
C ARG A 82 2.16 5.47 -1.04
N GLU A 83 2.15 6.72 -1.47
CA GLU A 83 3.20 7.31 -2.31
C GLU A 83 4.55 7.38 -1.58
N ASP A 84 4.56 7.86 -0.34
CA ASP A 84 5.74 7.90 0.52
C ASP A 84 6.34 6.50 0.71
N ARG A 85 5.50 5.48 0.96
CA ARG A 85 5.97 4.10 1.11
C ARG A 85 6.53 3.53 -0.20
N ILE A 86 5.97 3.88 -1.36
CA ILE A 86 6.52 3.50 -2.67
C ILE A 86 7.90 4.13 -2.88
N LEU A 87 8.06 5.40 -2.51
CA LEU A 87 9.33 6.12 -2.61
C LEU A 87 10.39 5.56 -1.64
N GLU A 88 10.00 5.25 -0.41
CA GLU A 88 10.88 4.62 0.58
C GLU A 88 11.34 3.23 0.11
N GLU A 89 10.43 2.41 -0.42
CA GLU A 89 10.78 1.08 -0.93
C GLU A 89 11.71 1.19 -2.16
N ALA A 90 11.47 2.15 -3.05
CA ALA A 90 12.38 2.45 -4.16
C ALA A 90 13.77 2.82 -3.64
N ALA A 91 13.85 3.57 -2.53
CA ALA A 91 15.12 3.93 -1.91
C ALA A 91 15.90 2.72 -1.37
N VAL A 92 15.20 1.82 -0.68
CA VAL A 92 15.82 0.63 -0.06
C VAL A 92 16.26 -0.40 -1.11
N THR A 93 15.50 -0.54 -2.19
CA THR A 93 15.73 -1.57 -3.22
C THR A 93 16.55 -1.10 -4.43
N GLY A 94 17.05 0.15 -4.41
CA GLY A 94 17.86 0.70 -5.49
C GLY A 94 17.07 1.02 -6.75
N ALA A 95 15.79 1.41 -6.59
CA ALA A 95 14.88 1.82 -7.64
C ALA A 95 14.65 0.72 -8.71
N ASP A 96 14.39 -0.53 -8.29
CA ASP A 96 13.98 -1.60 -9.20
C ASP A 96 12.47 -1.49 -9.53
N PRO A 97 12.09 -1.18 -10.80
CA PRO A 97 10.69 -1.06 -11.19
C PRO A 97 9.93 -2.39 -11.07
N GLN A 98 10.59 -3.53 -11.27
CA GLN A 98 9.94 -4.85 -11.21
C GLN A 98 9.55 -5.18 -9.78
N HIS A 99 10.44 -4.92 -8.83
CA HIS A 99 10.16 -5.04 -7.40
C HIS A 99 9.00 -4.14 -6.97
N LEU A 100 8.98 -2.87 -7.37
CA LEU A 100 7.87 -1.96 -7.03
C LEU A 100 6.53 -2.40 -7.61
N CYS A 101 6.51 -2.94 -8.83
CA CYS A 101 5.28 -3.48 -9.41
C CYS A 101 4.77 -4.69 -8.64
N ALA A 102 5.66 -5.60 -8.25
CA ALA A 102 5.31 -6.78 -7.47
C ALA A 102 4.83 -6.43 -6.05
N VAL A 103 5.50 -5.49 -5.39
CA VAL A 103 5.13 -5.06 -4.03
C VAL A 103 3.86 -4.23 -4.07
N PHE A 104 3.77 -3.15 -4.85
CA PHE A 104 2.62 -2.25 -4.74
C PHE A 104 1.45 -2.57 -5.67
N ASN A 105 1.58 -3.62 -6.49
CA ASN A 105 0.60 -4.00 -7.53
C ASN A 105 0.23 -2.80 -8.41
N ILE A 106 1.27 -2.08 -8.87
CA ILE A 106 1.18 -0.92 -9.76
C ILE A 106 1.57 -1.32 -11.18
N THR A 107 1.16 -0.53 -12.18
CA THR A 107 1.55 -0.79 -13.56
C THR A 107 3.06 -0.55 -13.76
N PRO A 108 3.70 -1.25 -14.72
CA PRO A 108 5.11 -1.03 -15.06
C PRO A 108 5.44 0.45 -15.35
N GLU A 109 4.55 1.16 -16.04
CA GLU A 109 4.69 2.59 -16.31
C GLU A 109 4.74 3.42 -15.01
N THR A 110 3.88 3.09 -14.05
CA THR A 110 3.87 3.75 -12.74
C THR A 110 5.14 3.44 -11.97
N GLY A 111 5.62 2.19 -11.99
CA GLY A 111 6.89 1.79 -11.37
C GLY A 111 8.09 2.53 -11.96
N LEU A 112 8.16 2.64 -13.30
CA LEU A 112 9.20 3.41 -14.00
C LEU A 112 9.16 4.90 -13.66
N ARG A 113 7.99 5.46 -13.37
CA ARG A 113 7.88 6.85 -12.93
C ARG A 113 8.51 7.05 -11.55
N TYR A 114 8.18 6.20 -10.58
CA TYR A 114 8.73 6.31 -9.22
C TYR A 114 10.25 6.08 -9.17
N THR A 115 10.75 5.15 -9.98
CA THR A 115 12.19 4.89 -10.07
C THR A 115 12.96 6.04 -10.69
N ARG A 116 12.45 6.69 -11.75
CA ARG A 116 13.03 7.94 -12.32
C ARG A 116 13.06 9.11 -11.34
N PHE A 117 12.04 9.23 -10.47
CA PHE A 117 12.07 10.25 -9.41
C PHE A 117 13.17 9.99 -8.38
N PHE A 118 13.52 8.73 -8.14
CA PHE A 118 14.53 8.36 -7.14
C PHE A 118 15.96 8.30 -7.72
N HIS A 119 16.09 7.81 -8.95
CA HIS A 119 17.32 7.83 -9.71
C HIS A 119 17.15 8.85 -10.84
N PRO A 120 17.52 10.14 -10.63
CA PRO A 120 17.69 11.03 -11.76
C PRO A 120 18.72 10.35 -12.67
N ASP A 121 18.29 10.03 -13.87
CA ASP A 121 19.17 9.52 -14.91
C ASP A 121 20.28 10.58 -15.09
N PRO A 122 21.57 10.24 -14.95
CA PRO A 122 22.64 11.19 -15.26
C PRO A 122 22.59 11.67 -16.73
N THR A 123 21.80 11.02 -17.59
CA THR A 123 21.61 11.41 -18.99
C THR A 123 20.43 12.37 -19.25
N ASP A 124 19.72 12.86 -18.23
CA ASP A 124 18.82 14.03 -18.37
C ASP A 124 19.55 15.37 -18.13
N SER A 125 20.86 15.37 -18.45
CA SER A 125 21.65 16.59 -18.62
C SER A 125 21.83 16.80 -20.13
N ASP A 126 21.40 17.96 -20.62
CA ASP A 126 21.64 18.52 -21.95
C ASP A 126 20.63 18.18 -23.06
N ASP A 127 19.45 18.78 -22.98
CA ASP A 127 18.82 19.36 -24.18
C ASP A 127 18.04 20.65 -23.84
N VAL A 128 18.72 21.59 -23.18
CA VAL A 128 18.41 23.03 -23.30
C VAL A 128 19.60 23.68 -24.00
N SER A 129 19.79 23.34 -25.28
CA SER A 129 20.65 24.13 -26.15
C SER A 129 19.95 25.47 -26.40
N GLY A 130 20.41 26.48 -25.66
CA GLY A 130 20.03 27.87 -25.89
C GLY A 130 20.23 28.26 -27.34
N CYS A 131 19.20 28.87 -27.93
CA CYS A 131 19.38 29.77 -29.05
C CYS A 131 19.03 31.17 -28.55
N ASN A 132 19.97 31.76 -27.81
CA ASN A 132 20.06 33.21 -27.76
C ASN A 132 20.53 33.67 -29.14
N MET A 133 19.70 34.47 -29.83
CA MET A 133 20.21 35.43 -30.78
C MET A 133 19.68 36.79 -30.37
N GLU A 134 20.50 37.49 -29.59
CA GLU A 134 20.42 38.93 -29.36
C GLU A 134 20.70 39.69 -30.67
N THR A 135 20.02 40.84 -30.78
CA THR A 135 20.39 42.04 -31.55
C THR A 135 20.46 41.95 -33.07
N SER A 136 19.57 42.65 -33.77
CA SER A 136 19.76 44.07 -34.12
C SER A 136 18.52 44.69 -34.76
#